data_AF-A0A352S5U5-F1
#
_entry.id   AF-A0A352S5U5-F1
#
_cell.length_a   1.000
_cell.length_b   1.000
_cell.length_c   1.000
_cell.angle_alpha   90.00
_cell.angle_beta   90.00
_cell.angle_gamma   90.00
#
_symmetry.space_group_name_H-M   'P 1'
#
loop_
_entity.id
_entity.type
_entity.pdbx_description
1 polymer ?
#
loop_
_entity_poly.entity_id
_entity_poly.type
_entity_poly.pdbx_seq_one_letter_code
_entity_poly.pdbx_strand_id
1 'polypeptide(L)' 'AVISGELETAFDAWNGLPQIKAGKLKPLAVTSPKRMPQLPDVPSLEEAGVKPFDVSFWLGLLAP' A
#
# COMPACT_ATOMS: atom_id res chain seq x y z
N ALA A 1 -12.07 9.95 -4.36
CA ALA A 1 -11.77 9.21 -5.60
C ALA A 1 -12.07 7.71 -5.46
N VAL A 2 -11.21 6.87 -4.87
CA VAL A 2 -11.50 5.40 -4.81
C VAL A 2 -12.71 5.07 -3.93
N ILE A 3 -12.78 5.63 -2.72
CA ILE A 3 -13.94 5.42 -1.83
C ILE A 3 -15.24 6.01 -2.42
N SER A 4 -15.14 7.09 -3.21
CA SER A 4 -16.29 7.70 -3.89
C SER A 4 -16.66 7.02 -5.21
N GLY A 5 -15.88 6.03 -5.67
CA GLY A 5 -16.13 5.29 -6.90
C GLY A 5 -15.67 6.00 -8.20
N GLU A 6 -15.00 7.15 -8.11
CA GLU A 6 -14.48 7.87 -9.28
C GLU A 6 -13.23 7.20 -9.87
N LEU A 7 -12.48 6.46 -9.05
CA LEU A 7 -11.32 5.67 -9.47
C LEU A 7 -11.52 4.22 -9.01
N GLU A 8 -11.19 3.27 -9.89
CA GLU A 8 -11.27 1.85 -9.55
C GLU A 8 -10.13 1.44 -8.59
N THR A 9 -8.92 1.95 -8.83
CA THR A 9 -7.73 1.64 -8.05
C THR A 9 -6.83 2.86 -7.92
N ALA A 10 -6.06 2.94 -6.83
CA ALA A 10 -5.03 3.95 -6.65
C ALA A 10 -3.87 3.39 -5.82
N PHE A 11 -2.69 4.01 -5.95
CA PHE A 11 -1.60 3.85 -5.01
C PHE A 11 -1.79 4.81 -3.83
N ASP A 12 -1.53 4.32 -2.63
CA ASP A 12 -1.76 5.04 -1.37
C ASP A 12 -0.46 5.15 -0.58
N ALA A 13 -0.25 6.29 0.10
CA ALA A 13 0.94 6.57 0.90
C ALA A 13 0.63 6.40 2.40
N TRP A 14 0.13 5.21 2.78
CA TRP A 14 -0.17 4.77 4.15
C TRP A 14 -1.47 5.33 4.78
N ASN A 15 -2.06 6.38 4.22
CA ASN A 15 -3.28 7.02 4.73
C ASN A 15 -4.55 6.17 4.55
N GLY A 16 -4.52 5.15 3.70
CA GLY A 16 -5.62 4.23 3.44
C GLY A 16 -5.81 3.14 4.50
N LEU A 17 -4.82 2.89 5.39
CA LEU A 17 -4.89 1.80 6.37
C LEU A 17 -6.11 1.81 7.29
N PRO A 18 -6.56 2.95 7.85
CA PRO A 18 -7.80 2.99 8.63
C PRO A 18 -9.02 2.59 7.81
N GLN A 19 -9.06 2.95 6.52
CA GLN A 19 -10.16 2.64 5.62
C GLN A 19 -10.14 1.15 5.20
N ILE A 20 -8.95 0.57 5.03
CA ILE A 20 -8.75 -0.88 4.84
C ILE A 20 -9.25 -1.65 6.06
N LYS A 21 -8.84 -1.25 7.26
CA LYS A 21 -9.29 -1.87 8.52
C LYS A 21 -10.81 -1.72 8.74
N ALA A 22 -11.39 -0.62 8.29
CA ALA A 22 -12.84 -0.39 8.32
C ALA A 22 -13.60 -1.15 7.20
N GLY A 23 -12.93 -1.93 6.35
CA GLY A 23 -13.55 -2.69 5.26
C GLY A 23 -14.03 -1.84 4.08
N LYS A 24 -13.70 -0.55 4.04
CA LYS A 24 -14.12 0.38 2.99
C LYS A 24 -13.20 0.37 1.78
N LEU A 25 -11.98 -0.11 1.96
CA LEU A 25 -11.00 -0.30 0.88
C LEU A 25 -10.50 -1.73 0.89
N LYS A 26 -10.33 -2.30 -0.31
CA LYS A 26 -9.71 -3.60 -0.50
C LYS A 26 -8.24 -3.40 -0.89
N PRO A 27 -7.27 -3.80 -0.05
CA PRO A 27 -5.87 -3.77 -0.45
C PRO A 27 -5.60 -4.85 -1.50
N LEU A 28 -4.86 -4.51 -2.56
CA LEU A 28 -4.53 -5.43 -3.65
C LEU A 28 -3.11 -5.98 -3.55
N ALA A 29 -2.13 -5.09 -3.36
CA ALA A 29 -0.74 -5.43 -3.15
C ALA A 29 -0.03 -4.30 -2.39
N VAL A 30 1.08 -4.61 -1.73
CA VAL A 30 2.01 -3.60 -1.18
C VAL A 30 3.15 -3.34 -2.16
N THR A 31 3.64 -2.10 -2.17
CA THR A 31 4.73 -1.65 -3.06
C THR A 31 6.13 -1.89 -2.50
N SER A 32 6.23 -2.25 -1.22
CA SER A 32 7.48 -2.69 -0.60
C SER A 32 7.86 -4.10 -1.08
N PRO A 33 9.15 -4.47 -1.09
CA PRO A 33 9.60 -5.79 -1.57
C PRO A 33 8.97 -6.96 -0.80
N LYS A 34 8.65 -6.73 0.48
CA LYS A 34 8.03 -7.71 1.39
C LYS A 34 6.65 -7.21 1.85
N ARG A 35 5.83 -8.14 2.31
CA ARG A 35 4.55 -7.82 2.96
C ARG A 35 4.73 -6.90 4.16
N MET A 36 3.77 -6.03 4.38
CA MET A 36 3.73 -5.17 5.56
C MET A 36 3.22 -5.95 6.78
N PRO A 37 3.81 -5.80 7.99
CA PRO A 37 3.29 -6.43 9.20
C PRO A 37 1.83 -6.07 9.54
N GLN A 38 1.38 -4.90 9.09
CA GLN A 38 0.01 -4.42 9.31
C GLN A 38 -1.00 -5.00 8.30
N LEU A 39 -0.51 -5.62 7.23
CA LEU A 39 -1.28 -6.26 6.16
C LEU A 39 -0.61 -7.60 5.77
N PRO A 40 -0.52 -8.57 6.70
CA PRO A 40 0.24 -9.80 6.49
C PRO A 40 -0.36 -10.69 5.37
N ASP A 41 -1.65 -10.53 5.08
CA ASP A 41 -2.36 -11.29 4.06
C ASP A 41 -2.25 -10.66 2.66
N VAL A 42 -1.74 -9.43 2.56
CA VAL A 42 -1.64 -8.69 1.29
C VAL A 42 -0.26 -8.95 0.68
N PRO A 43 -0.18 -9.46 -0.57
CA PRO A 43 1.09 -9.77 -1.19
C PRO A 43 1.88 -8.51 -1.56
N SER A 44 3.20 -8.63 -1.74
CA SER A 44 3.96 -7.57 -2.43
C SER A 44 3.73 -7.65 -3.94
N LEU A 45 4.00 -6.54 -4.64
CA LEU A 45 4.01 -6.55 -6.11
C LEU A 45 5.07 -7.49 -6.67
N GLU A 46 6.17 -7.70 -5.95
CA GLU A 46 7.17 -8.70 -6.31
C GLU A 46 6.63 -10.14 -6.17
N GLU A 47 5.87 -10.45 -5.12
CA GLU A 47 5.17 -11.73 -4.97
C GLU A 47 4.12 -11.94 -6.07
N ALA A 48 3.52 -10.85 -6.57
CA ALA A 48 2.57 -10.85 -7.68
C ALA A 48 3.23 -10.94 -9.08
N GLY A 49 4.56 -11.05 -9.15
CA GLY A 49 5.30 -11.23 -10.40
C GLY A 49 5.79 -9.95 -11.08
N VAL A 50 5.58 -8.79 -10.46
CA VAL A 50 6.12 -7.50 -10.94
C VAL A 50 7.50 -7.31 -10.33
N LYS A 51 8.55 -7.59 -11.10
CA LYS A 51 9.95 -7.47 -10.64
C LYS A 51 10.82 -6.76 -11.69
N PRO A 52 11.81 -5.95 -11.27
CA PRO A 52 12.05 -5.51 -9.89
C PRO A 52 11.01 -4.47 -9.45
N PHE A 53 10.51 -4.53 -8.21
CA PHE A 53 9.56 -3.53 -7.70
C PHE A 53 9.80 -3.19 -6.24
N ASP A 54 10.33 -1.98 -6.01
CA ASP A 54 10.45 -1.37 -4.68
C ASP A 54 10.10 0.11 -4.79
N VAL A 55 8.89 0.46 -4.37
CA VAL A 55 8.47 1.86 -4.23
C VAL A 55 7.96 2.04 -2.81
N SER A 56 8.90 2.24 -1.91
CA SER A 56 8.63 2.39 -0.47
C SER A 56 8.61 3.87 -0.06
N PHE A 57 7.53 4.29 0.60
CA PHE A 57 7.44 5.61 1.21
C PHE A 57 8.11 5.58 2.59
N TRP A 58 8.96 6.56 2.88
CA TRP A 58 9.61 6.71 4.18
C TRP A 58 9.58 8.17 4.63
N LEU A 59 9.52 8.38 5.93
CA LEU A 59 9.62 9.68 6.57
C LEU A 59 10.93 9.74 7.35
N GLY A 60 11.82 10.65 6.97
CA GLY A 60 13.05 10.93 7.70
C GLY A 60 12.97 12.27 8.42
N LEU A 61 13.68 12.37 9.54
CA LEU A 61 13.98 13.63 10.20
C LEU A 61 15.43 13.99 9.93
N LEU A 62 15.68 15.17 9.38
CA LEU A 62 17.02 15.74 9.24
C LEU A 62 17.16 16.89 10.25
N ALA A 63 18.20 16.82 11.07
CA ALA A 63 18.60 17.89 11.99
C ALA A 63 20.09 18.21 11.77
N PRO A 64 20.55 19.42 12.15
CA PRO A 64 21.97 19.79 12.06
C PRO A 64 22.88 18.89 12.90
#